data_AF-A0A3D3UMJ1-F1
#
_entry.id   AF-A0A3D3UMJ1-F1
#
_cell.length_a   1.000
_cell.length_b   1.000
_cell.length_c   1.000
_cell.angle_alpha   90.00
_cell.angle_beta   90.00
_cell.angle_gamma   90.00
#
_symmetry.space_group_name_H-M   'P 1'
#
loop_
_entity.id
_entity.type
_entity.pdbx_description
1 polymer ?
#
loop_
_entity_poly.entity_id
_entity_poly.type
_entity_poly.pdbx_seq_one_letter_code
_entity_poly.pdbx_strand_id
1 'polypeptide(L)' 'MYGIVREFSHRFEKHNGSIIREDLLGFDISEPEGAAAAGTNSLFTSAGPKLVRDAAEILEEMLNE' A
#
# COMPACT_ATOMS: atom_id res chain seq x y z
N MET A 1 -15.01 14.76 -7.50
CA MET A 1 -14.32 13.49 -7.78
C MET A 1 -12.84 13.51 -7.36
N TYR A 2 -12.04 14.52 -7.73
CA TYR A 2 -10.62 14.61 -7.30
C TYR A 2 -10.41 14.75 -5.79
N GLY A 3 -11.34 15.33 -5.03
CA GLY A 3 -11.19 15.52 -3.58
C GLY A 3 -11.12 14.20 -2.81
N ILE A 4 -11.99 13.25 -3.13
CA ILE A 4 -12.09 11.95 -2.43
C ILE A 4 -10.81 11.13 -2.64
N VAL A 5 -10.32 11.07 -3.89
CA VAL A 5 -9.07 10.35 -4.19
C VAL A 5 -7.88 10.99 -3.46
N ARG A 6 -7.82 12.32 -3.41
CA ARG A 6 -6.72 13.04 -2.74
C ARG A 6 -6.74 12.80 -1.22
N GLU A 7 -7.93 12.79 -0.63
CA GLU A 7 -8.11 12.53 0.81
C GLU A 7 -7.76 11.08 1.15
N PHE A 8 -8.25 10.12 0.36
CA PHE A 8 -7.86 8.72 0.51
C PHE A 8 -6.35 8.55 0.43
N SER A 9 -5.70 9.11 -0.61
CA SER A 9 -4.24 9.04 -0.77
C SER A 9 -3.52 9.66 0.42
N HIS A 10 -3.98 10.80 0.93
CA HIS A 10 -3.37 11.45 2.10
C HIS A 10 -3.47 10.58 3.36
N ARG A 11 -4.65 10.00 3.65
CA ARG A 11 -4.85 9.11 4.81
C ARG A 11 -4.03 7.83 4.68
N PHE A 12 -4.00 7.25 3.48
CA PHE A 12 -3.22 6.05 3.20
C PHE A 12 -1.72 6.30 3.38
N GLU A 13 -1.19 7.39 2.81
CA GLU A 13 0.20 7.79 2.97
C GLU A 13 0.55 8.08 4.43
N LYS A 14 -0.33 8.74 5.17
CA LYS A 14 -0.14 9.02 6.60
C LYS A 14 -0.08 7.73 7.44
N HIS A 15 -0.83 6.70 7.06
CA HIS A 15 -0.88 5.42 7.78
C HIS A 15 0.25 4.47 7.39
N ASN A 16 0.58 4.39 6.10
CA ASN A 16 1.52 3.42 5.54
C ASN A 16 2.89 4.00 5.15
N GLY A 17 3.06 5.31 5.22
CA GLY A 17 4.31 6.04 4.96
C GLY A 17 4.52 6.44 3.49
N SER A 18 3.90 5.74 2.54
CA SER A 18 3.93 6.09 1.11
C SER A 18 2.71 5.52 0.39
N ILE A 19 2.46 6.00 -0.83
CA ILE A 19 1.55 5.39 -1.81
C ILE A 19 2.30 4.68 -2.93
N ILE A 20 3.62 4.82 -2.96
CA ILE A 20 4.50 4.24 -3.98
C ILE A 20 4.89 2.84 -3.54
N ARG A 21 4.74 1.89 -4.45
CA ARG A 21 4.94 0.47 -4.15
C ARG A 21 6.38 0.18 -3.75
N GLU A 22 7.34 0.79 -4.43
CA GLU A 22 8.77 0.64 -4.14
C GLU A 22 9.10 1.12 -2.72
N ASP A 23 8.51 2.23 -2.27
CA ASP A 23 8.68 2.72 -0.89
C ASP A 23 8.00 1.81 0.13
N LEU A 24 6.85 1.25 -0.21
CA LEU A 24 6.07 0.37 0.68
C LEU A 24 6.68 -1.03 0.83
N LEU A 25 7.36 -1.53 -0.21
CA LEU A 25 7.89 -2.88 -0.26
C LEU A 25 9.43 -2.93 -0.21
N GLY A 26 10.10 -1.80 -0.39
CA GLY A 26 11.56 -1.66 -0.31
C GLY A 26 12.35 -2.21 -1.51
N PHE A 27 11.69 -2.56 -2.63
CA PHE A 27 12.34 -3.10 -3.82
C PHE A 27 11.67 -2.64 -5.11
N ASP A 28 12.48 -2.35 -6.13
CA ASP A 28 12.03 -2.17 -7.50
C ASP A 28 11.85 -3.55 -8.16
N ILE A 29 10.60 -3.93 -8.39
CA ILE A 29 10.23 -5.16 -9.10
C ILE A 29 10.54 -5.12 -10.60
N SER A 30 10.93 -3.97 -11.15
CA SER A 30 11.47 -3.85 -12.51
C SER A 30 12.86 -4.45 -12.62
N GLU A 31 13.55 -4.65 -11.49
CA GLU A 31 14.83 -5.34 -11.45
C GLU A 31 14.65 -6.84 -11.16
N PRO A 32 15.41 -7.71 -11.86
CA PRO A 32 15.31 -9.16 -11.68
C PRO A 32 15.60 -9.63 -10.25
N GLU A 33 16.39 -8.85 -9.49
CA GLU A 33 16.67 -9.09 -8.08
C GLU A 33 15.47 -8.77 -7.17
N GLY A 34 14.68 -7.74 -7.51
CA GLY A 34 13.44 -7.37 -6.83
C GLY A 34 12.33 -8.42 -7.00
N ALA A 35 12.27 -9.09 -8.16
CA ALA A 35 11.33 -10.18 -8.41
C ALA A 35 11.63 -11.44 -7.57
N ALA A 36 12.92 -11.78 -7.40
CA ALA A 36 13.35 -12.89 -6.56
C ALA A 36 13.10 -12.59 -5.06
N ALA A 37 13.42 -11.38 -4.61
CA ALA A 37 13.16 -10.93 -3.25
C ALA A 37 11.67 -10.90 -2.90
N ALA A 38 10.80 -10.59 -3.85
CA ALA A 38 9.35 -10.63 -3.69
C ALA A 38 8.81 -12.05 -3.45
N GLY A 39 9.39 -13.06 -4.10
CA GLY A 39 8.96 -14.46 -4.00
C GLY A 39 9.43 -15.18 -2.71
N THR A 40 10.57 -14.78 -2.14
CA THR A 40 11.14 -15.41 -0.94
C THR A 40 10.76 -14.70 0.36
N ASN A 41 10.41 -13.42 0.30
CA ASN A 41 10.01 -12.67 1.49
C ASN A 41 8.51 -12.74 1.72
N SER A 42 8.13 -12.60 2.98
CA SER A 42 6.78 -12.48 3.56
C SER A 42 5.93 -11.33 2.99
N LEU A 43 6.28 -10.77 1.83
CA LEU A 43 5.62 -9.65 1.17
C LEU A 43 4.24 -10.03 0.63
N PHE A 44 4.09 -11.20 0.01
CA PHE A 44 2.79 -11.68 -0.45
C PHE A 44 1.93 -12.27 0.67
N THR A 45 2.56 -12.68 1.79
CA THR A 45 1.86 -13.36 2.89
C THR A 45 1.56 -12.46 4.08
N SER A 46 2.28 -11.35 4.29
CA SER A 46 2.03 -10.41 5.40
C SER A 46 1.86 -8.95 4.97
N ALA A 47 2.75 -8.41 4.12
CA ALA A 47 2.73 -6.98 3.78
C ALA A 47 1.56 -6.62 2.85
N GLY A 48 1.36 -7.39 1.78
CA GLY A 48 0.25 -7.18 0.83
C GLY A 48 -1.14 -7.22 1.49
N PRO A 49 -1.46 -8.27 2.29
CA PRO A 49 -2.73 -8.33 3.00
C PRO A 49 -2.94 -7.18 4.01
N LYS A 50 -1.88 -6.70 4.66
CA LYS A 50 -1.96 -5.52 5.54
C LYS A 50 -2.34 -4.26 4.74
N LEU A 51 -1.63 -3.97 3.65
CA LEU A 51 -1.89 -2.78 2.82
C LEU A 51 -3.32 -2.77 2.25
N VAL A 52 -3.85 -3.93 1.84
CA VAL A 52 -5.24 -4.05 1.38
C VAL A 52 -6.24 -3.83 2.52
N ARG A 53 -5.96 -4.35 3.71
CA ARG A 53 -6.79 -4.11 4.89
C ARG A 53 -6.82 -2.63 5.25
N ASP A 54 -5.66 -1.99 5.34
CA ASP A 54 -5.57 -0.58 5.72
C ASP A 54 -6.31 0.30 4.69
N ALA A 55 -6.24 -0.04 3.39
CA ALA A 55 -7.03 0.64 2.37
C ALA A 55 -8.55 0.48 2.58
N ALA A 56 -9.00 -0.72 2.94
CA ALA A 56 -10.41 -0.98 3.22
C ALA A 56 -10.90 -0.23 4.46
N GLU A 57 -10.12 -0.24 5.55
CA GLU A 57 -10.44 0.47 6.80
C GLU A 57 -10.54 1.99 6.57
N ILE A 58 -9.61 2.60 5.82
CA ILE A 58 -9.66 4.03 5.49
C ILE A 58 -10.92 4.36 4.66
N LEU A 59 -11.29 3.50 3.71
CA LEU A 59 -12.51 3.71 2.91
C LEU A 59 -13.77 3.56 3.76
N GLU A 60 -13.80 2.60 4.68
CA GLU A 60 -14.92 2.44 5.62
C GLU A 60 -15.05 3.67 6.53
N GLU A 61 -13.96 4.21 7.06
CA GLU A 61 -13.98 5.45 7.84
C GLU A 61 -14.55 6.61 7.01
N MET A 62 -14.03 6.82 5.79
CA MET A 62 -14.47 7.91 4.91
C MET A 62 -15.94 7.79 4.48
N LEU A 63 -16.50 6.58 4.40
CA LEU A 63 -17.90 6.35 4.02
C LEU A 63 -18.87 6.49 5.19
N ASN A 64 -18.38 6.37 6.42
CA ASN A 64 -19.18 6.44 7.65
C ASN A 64 -19.05 7.79 8.39
N GLU A 65 -18.27 8.74 7.87
CA GLU A 65 -18.22 10.16 8.24
C GLU A 65 -19.40 10.97 7.67
#